data_AF-A0A2N9IDV4-F1
#
_entry.id   AF-A0A2N9IDV4-F1
#
_cell.length_a   1.000
_cell.length_b   1.000
_cell.length_c   1.000
_cell.angle_alpha   90.00
_cell.angle_beta   90.00
_cell.angle_gamma   90.00
#
_symmetry.space_group_name_H-M   'P 1'
#
loop_
_entity.id
_entity.type
_entity.pdbx_description
1 polymer ?
#
loop_
_entity_poly.entity_id
_entity_poly.type
_entity_poly.pdbx_seq_one_letter_code
_entity_poly.pdbx_strand_id
1 'polypeptide(L)'
;MAKTVMNWSRPPSGVVKLNVDAALAKESAMIAVVARDHGGEIVKAWAKEYQTCDPMVVEAAAILWAVQLAYAEQFTSIIIEGDAKVCFDAVNGKAEDCKLCG
;
A
#
# COMPACT_ATOMS: atom_id res chain seq x y z
N MET A 1 16.85 11.38 9.26
CA MET A 1 16.49 11.69 7.86
C MET A 1 15.31 12.66 7.88
N ALA A 2 15.30 13.69 7.04
CA ALA A 2 14.18 14.61 6.98
C ALA A 2 12.94 13.85 6.45
N LYS A 3 11.84 13.86 7.21
CA LYS A 3 10.55 13.32 6.77
C LYS A 3 9.99 14.30 5.75
N THR A 4 10.20 14.05 4.46
CA THR A 4 9.55 14.84 3.41
C THR A 4 8.05 14.67 3.58
N VAL A 5 7.35 15.73 3.96
CA VAL A 5 5.89 15.72 4.06
C VAL A 5 5.36 15.72 2.62
N MET A 6 5.05 14.53 2.11
CA MET A 6 4.25 14.39 0.91
C MET A 6 2.81 14.75 1.27
N ASN A 7 2.33 15.87 0.76
CA ASN A 7 0.92 16.22 0.90
C ASN A 7 0.09 15.25 0.07
N TRP A 8 -0.90 14.63 0.70
CA TRP A 8 -1.86 13.81 -0.02
C TRP A 8 -2.59 14.63 -1.09
N SER A 9 -2.78 14.02 -2.26
CA SER A 9 -3.55 14.60 -3.36
C SER A 9 -4.57 13.59 -3.88
N ARG A 10 -5.73 14.09 -4.30
CA ARG A 10 -6.73 13.26 -4.98
C ARG A 10 -6.19 12.74 -6.32
N PRO A 11 -6.58 11.52 -6.76
CA PRO A 11 -6.14 10.99 -8.04
C PRO A 11 -6.73 11.76 -9.23
N PRO A 12 -6.12 11.62 -10.43
CA PRO A 12 -6.70 12.13 -11.68
C PRO A 12 -8.08 11.53 -11.98
N SER A 13 -8.84 12.20 -12.86
CA SER A 13 -10.11 11.67 -13.35
C SER A 13 -9.93 10.29 -14.01
N GLY A 14 -10.85 9.36 -13.72
CA GLY A 14 -10.78 7.98 -14.22
C GLY A 14 -9.78 7.07 -13.51
N VAL A 15 -9.13 7.55 -12.44
CA VAL A 15 -8.17 6.78 -11.64
C VAL A 15 -8.69 6.59 -10.22
N VAL A 16 -8.56 5.38 -9.70
CA VAL A 16 -8.82 5.06 -8.28
C VAL A 16 -7.50 5.03 -7.52
N LYS A 17 -7.38 5.80 -6.43
CA LYS A 17 -6.22 5.71 -5.53
C LYS A 17 -6.49 4.67 -4.45
N LEU A 18 -5.61 3.69 -4.31
CA LEU A 18 -5.61 2.70 -3.25
C LEU A 18 -4.53 3.07 -2.23
N ASN A 19 -4.95 3.66 -1.11
CA ASN A 19 -4.06 3.90 0.03
C ASN A 19 -3.91 2.60 0.83
N VAL A 20 -2.68 2.15 1.05
CA VAL A 20 -2.37 0.91 1.78
C VAL A 20 -1.63 1.22 3.06
N ASP A 21 -1.89 0.43 4.10
CA ASP A 21 -1.18 0.50 5.37
C ASP A 21 -1.18 -0.87 6.05
N ALA A 22 -0.19 -1.11 6.91
CA ALA A 22 -0.11 -2.29 7.73
C ALA A 22 0.22 -1.95 9.19
N ALA A 23 -0.40 -2.70 10.11
CA ALA A 23 -0.17 -2.56 11.54
C ALA A 23 0.28 -3.91 12.10
N LEU A 24 1.39 -3.92 12.83
CA LEU A 24 1.88 -5.09 13.55
C LEU A 24 1.32 -5.14 14.97
N ALA A 25 0.99 -6.35 15.41
CA ALA A 25 0.78 -6.73 16.80
C ALA A 25 1.84 -7.77 17.20
N LYS A 26 1.82 -8.23 18.47
CA LYS A 26 2.85 -9.16 18.99
C LYS A 26 2.99 -10.44 18.18
N GLU A 27 1.87 -11.00 17.71
CA GLU A 27 1.81 -12.31 17.05
C GLU A 27 0.88 -12.30 15.83
N SER A 28 0.56 -11.12 15.31
CA SER A 28 -0.25 -10.98 14.10
C SER A 28 -0.03 -9.61 13.50
N ALA A 29 -0.59 -9.41 12.31
CA ALA A 29 -0.64 -8.12 11.68
C ALA A 29 -2.03 -7.86 11.09
N MET A 30 -2.32 -6.60 10.83
CA MET A 30 -3.50 -6.16 10.09
C MET A 30 -3.02 -5.43 8.85
N ILE A 31 -3.65 -5.71 7.71
CA ILE A 31 -3.46 -4.92 6.49
C ILE A 31 -4.76 -4.23 6.13
N ALA A 32 -4.64 -2.99 5.65
CA ALA A 32 -5.77 -2.16 5.26
C ALA A 32 -5.56 -1.56 3.87
N VAL A 33 -6.66 -1.40 3.12
CA VAL A 33 -6.69 -0.72 1.83
C VAL A 33 -7.90 0.21 1.79
N VAL A 34 -7.69 1.47 1.42
CA VAL A 34 -8.76 2.46 1.23
C VAL A 34 -8.75 2.92 -0.22
N ALA A 35 -9.85 2.69 -0.94
CA ALA A 35 -10.04 3.18 -2.29
C ALA A 35 -10.69 4.56 -2.29
N ARG A 36 -10.09 5.50 -3.03
CA ARG A 36 -10.61 6.86 -3.22
C ARG A 36 -10.76 7.19 -4.70
N ASP A 37 -11.83 7.89 -5.04
CA ASP A 37 -12.07 8.37 -6.41
C ASP A 37 -11.38 9.72 -6.70
N HIS A 38 -11.60 10.25 -7.90
CA HIS A 38 -11.07 11.54 -8.35
C HIS A 38 -11.63 12.77 -7.61
N GLY A 39 -12.76 12.63 -6.91
CA GLY A 39 -13.26 13.63 -5.96
C GLY A 39 -12.45 13.61 -4.65
N GLY A 40 -11.76 12.50 -4.37
CA GLY A 40 -11.08 12.23 -3.12
C GLY A 40 -11.94 11.47 -2.11
N GLU A 41 -13.15 11.12 -2.51
CA GLU A 41 -14.13 10.45 -1.66
C GLU A 41 -13.77 8.97 -1.49
N ILE A 42 -13.99 8.45 -0.29
CA ILE A 42 -13.80 7.02 -0.03
C ILE A 42 -14.94 6.27 -0.71
N VAL A 43 -14.58 5.45 -1.70
CA VAL A 43 -15.56 4.60 -2.40
C VAL A 43 -15.63 3.20 -1.80
N LYS A 44 -14.51 2.70 -1.26
CA LYS A 44 -14.41 1.38 -0.61
C LYS A 44 -13.29 1.37 0.43
N ALA A 45 -13.39 0.47 1.41
CA ALA A 45 -12.34 0.20 2.37
C ALA A 45 -12.36 -1.28 2.77
N TRP A 46 -11.17 -1.86 2.97
CA TRP A 46 -10.99 -3.24 3.38
C TRP A 46 -9.93 -3.32 4.46
N ALA A 47 -10.10 -4.28 5.37
CA ALA A 47 -9.08 -4.68 6.31
C ALA A 47 -9.16 -6.19 6.54
N LYS A 48 -8.02 -6.84 6.77
CA LYS A 48 -7.97 -8.24 7.21
C LYS A 48 -6.74 -8.50 8.06
N GLU A 49 -6.85 -9.52 8.90
CA GLU A 49 -5.70 -10.06 9.61
C GLU A 49 -4.75 -10.75 8.62
N TYR A 50 -3.46 -10.60 8.88
CA TYR A 50 -2.38 -11.23 8.14
C TYR A 50 -1.41 -11.84 9.14
N GLN A 51 -1.12 -13.13 8.97
CA GLN A 51 -0.38 -13.85 9.99
C GLN A 51 1.13 -13.77 9.76
N THR A 52 1.74 -12.71 10.31
CA THR A 52 3.18 -12.45 10.31
C THR A 52 3.55 -11.47 11.43
N CYS A 53 4.83 -11.46 11.81
CA CYS A 53 5.43 -10.40 12.63
C CYS A 53 6.50 -9.60 11.87
N ASP A 54 6.78 -9.93 10.60
CA ASP A 54 7.76 -9.25 9.77
C ASP A 54 7.15 -7.97 9.13
N PRO A 55 7.67 -6.78 9.44
CA PRO A 55 7.19 -5.51 8.88
C PRO A 55 7.26 -5.45 7.34
N MET A 56 8.34 -5.93 6.74
CA MET A 56 8.52 -5.87 5.30
C MET A 56 7.54 -6.81 4.58
N VAL A 57 7.31 -7.99 5.16
CA VAL A 57 6.35 -8.96 4.61
C VAL A 57 4.93 -8.42 4.69
N VAL A 58 4.52 -7.83 5.82
CA VAL A 58 3.14 -7.34 5.95
C VAL A 58 2.87 -6.15 5.02
N GLU A 59 3.82 -5.23 4.86
CA GLU A 59 3.69 -4.11 3.93
C GLU A 59 3.61 -4.58 2.47
N ALA A 60 4.50 -5.51 2.08
CA ALA A 60 4.44 -6.12 0.76
C ALA A 60 3.11 -6.86 0.53
N ALA A 61 2.58 -7.52 1.57
CA ALA A 61 1.28 -8.18 1.51
C ALA A 61 0.11 -7.18 1.35
N ALA A 62 0.17 -6.01 2.00
CA ALA A 62 -0.83 -4.95 1.81
C ALA A 62 -0.85 -4.45 0.37
N ILE A 63 0.34 -4.22 -0.23
CA ILE A 63 0.48 -3.81 -1.64
C ILE A 63 -0.07 -4.90 -2.59
N LEU A 64 0.33 -6.16 -2.40
CA LEU A 64 -0.16 -7.27 -3.21
C LEU A 64 -1.68 -7.39 -3.13
N TRP A 65 -2.23 -7.26 -1.92
CA TRP A 65 -3.67 -7.36 -1.71
C TRP A 65 -4.43 -6.21 -2.36
N ALA A 66 -3.87 -4.98 -2.37
CA ALA A 66 -4.45 -3.86 -3.11
C ALA A 66 -4.55 -4.13 -4.62
N VAL A 67 -3.55 -4.78 -5.22
CA VAL A 67 -3.60 -5.19 -6.64
C VAL A 67 -4.70 -6.24 -6.86
N GLN A 68 -4.82 -7.22 -5.97
CA GLN A 68 -5.87 -8.25 -6.05
C GLN A 68 -7.27 -7.64 -5.92
N LEU A 69 -7.45 -6.68 -5.01
CA LEU A 69 -8.70 -5.95 -4.84
C LEU A 69 -9.03 -5.11 -6.07
N ALA A 70 -8.04 -4.40 -6.65
CA ALA A 70 -8.24 -3.64 -7.89
C ALA A 70 -8.77 -4.52 -9.02
N TYR A 71 -8.19 -5.72 -9.18
CA TYR A 71 -8.63 -6.68 -10.18
C TYR A 71 -10.06 -7.19 -9.90
N ALA A 72 -10.34 -7.58 -8.65
CA ALA A 72 -11.66 -8.07 -8.25
C ALA A 72 -12.77 -7.01 -8.43
N GLU A 73 -12.42 -5.74 -8.17
CA GLU A 73 -13.30 -4.59 -8.32
C GLU A 73 -13.34 -4.02 -9.75
N GLN A 74 -12.60 -4.63 -10.68
CA GLN A 74 -12.55 -4.23 -12.09
C GLN A 74 -12.10 -2.76 -12.27
N PHE A 75 -11.25 -2.26 -11.38
CA PHE A 75 -10.65 -0.94 -11.54
C PHE A 75 -9.64 -0.98 -12.70
N THR A 76 -9.91 -0.18 -13.73
CA THR A 76 -9.13 -0.17 -14.98
C THR A 76 -7.89 0.71 -14.91
N SER A 77 -7.85 1.67 -13.99
CA SER A 77 -6.69 2.53 -13.74
C SER A 77 -6.58 2.82 -12.25
N ILE A 78 -5.41 2.50 -11.68
CA ILE A 78 -5.15 2.65 -10.25
C ILE A 78 -3.83 3.37 -9.98
N ILE A 79 -3.76 3.99 -8.80
CA ILE A 79 -2.51 4.41 -8.14
C ILE A 79 -2.50 3.75 -6.77
N ILE A 80 -1.40 3.09 -6.41
CA ILE A 80 -1.22 2.53 -5.06
C ILE A 80 -0.26 3.46 -4.30
N GLU A 81 -0.63 3.85 -3.08
CA GLU A 81 0.13 4.79 -2.25
C GLU A 81 0.21 4.26 -0.80
N GLY A 82 1.41 4.23 -0.24
CA GLY A 82 1.69 3.80 1.13
C GLY A 82 3.06 4.31 1.58
N ASP A 83 3.47 4.01 2.81
CA ASP A 83 4.71 4.51 3.41
C ASP A 83 5.88 3.49 3.37
N ALA A 84 5.63 2.28 2.88
CA ALA A 84 6.62 1.21 2.69
C ALA A 84 7.58 1.44 1.50
N LYS A 85 8.43 2.48 1.59
CA LYS A 85 9.36 2.88 0.52
C LYS A 85 10.17 1.73 -0.07
N VAL A 86 10.71 0.84 0.78
CA VAL A 86 11.51 -0.32 0.32
C VAL A 86 10.70 -1.23 -0.60
N CYS A 87 9.45 -1.51 -0.25
CA CYS A 87 8.56 -2.34 -1.06
C CYS A 87 8.21 -1.64 -2.39
N PHE A 88 7.91 -0.33 -2.35
CA PHE A 88 7.62 0.44 -3.57
C PHE A 88 8.85 0.57 -4.48
N ASP A 89 10.04 0.77 -3.94
CA ASP A 89 11.27 0.82 -4.72
C ASP A 89 11.51 -0.53 -5.41
N ALA A 90 11.33 -1.64 -4.69
CA ALA A 90 11.44 -2.99 -5.26
C ALA A 90 10.44 -3.24 -6.40
N VAL A 91 9.16 -2.90 -6.21
CA VAL A 91 8.11 -3.02 -7.23
C VAL A 91 8.43 -2.16 -8.47
N ASN A 92 9.02 -0.99 -8.27
CA ASN A 92 9.40 -0.08 -9.35
C ASN A 92 10.75 -0.43 -10.01
N GLY A 93 11.35 -1.58 -9.69
CA GLY A 93 12.65 -2.00 -10.24
C GLY A 93 13.84 -1.16 -9.77
N LYS A 94 13.68 -0.44 -8.65
CA LYS A 94 14.71 0.41 -8.01
C LYS A 94 15.23 -0.23 -6.72
N ALA A 95 15.18 -1.56 -6.62
CA ALA A 95 15.74 -2.27 -5.48
C ALA A 95 17.23 -1.95 -5.35
N GLU A 96 17.60 -1.15 -4.35
CA GLU A 96 18.98 -1.05 -3.89
C GLU A 96 19.28 -2.30 -3.07
N ASP A 97 20.49 -2.86 -3.19
CA ASP A 97 20.89 -4.04 -2.41
C ASP A 97 20.59 -3.80 -0.92
N CYS A 98 19.78 -4.68 -0.34
CA CYS A 98 19.39 -4.61 1.06
C CYS A 98 20.64 -4.79 1.94
N LYS A 99 21.21 -3.67 2.42
CA LYS A 99 22.37 -3.66 3.32
C LYS A 99 22.05 -4.12 4.76
N LEU A 100 20.87 -4.70 4.99
CA LEU A 100 20.43 -5.16 6.32
C LEU A 100 20.83 -6.63 6.59
N CYS A 101 21.44 -7.30 5.62
CA CYS A 101 22.10 -8.58 5.84
C CYS A 101 23.58 -8.32 6.18
N GLY A 102 23.88 -8.02 7.44
CA GLY A 102 25.22 -7.92 8.00
C GLY A 102 25.23 -8.47 9.42
#